data_AF-A0A534IX08-F1
#
_entry.id   AF-A0A534IX08-F1
#
_cell.length_a   1.000
_cell.length_b   1.000
_cell.length_c   1.000
_cell.angle_alpha   90.00
_cell.angle_beta   90.00
_cell.angle_gamma   90.00
#
_symmetry.space_group_name_H-M   'P 1'
#
loop_
_entity.id
_entity.type
_entity.pdbx_description
1 polymer ?
#
loop_
_entity_poly.entity_id
_entity_poly.type
_entity_poly.pdbx_seq_one_letter_code
_entity_poly.pdbx_strand_id
1 'polypeptide(L)'
;MKCPQCMGAIGPDDRVCPSCFAVLIFERKPTRPEEEAGWFLRHLASIMGRVGCGVMIAQNLLVLIASAALLPQAIAFLSGTLRDADLSGVAPIILVAGAIDLIGLGMIAVALIVLGAGAIFLRRRDPFTEEEVMIPPVTAAFPMAAGLAVFLYVLLTAVWRLVYPSQVGWTAAQILARFAGRGFTGTPPIITSMMSLWIVASISLVVGAAALRTFWHRLPSKIVSARPMKPSSWLDFAVVNMLITFGIALFPLGVIGYDTTGGPAQIAFLTLLATKLTFVPVLGAFAYWSLMSRFGGYGKLSLLVPVLKAVPQSAAPARSADGAYGSGSQTGRPAAWAPPPSDEDLTGIGRVK
;
A
#
# COMPACT_ATOMS: atom_id res chain seq x y z
N MET A 1 -31.83 -16.54 17.85
CA MET A 1 -31.15 -15.25 17.55
C MET A 1 -31.69 -14.17 18.50
N LYS A 2 -31.14 -12.94 18.51
CA LYS A 2 -31.63 -11.84 19.35
C LYS A 2 -32.07 -10.64 18.52
N CYS A 3 -33.16 -9.99 18.91
CA CYS A 3 -33.64 -8.77 18.26
C CYS A 3 -32.63 -7.63 18.51
N PRO A 4 -32.13 -6.93 17.47
CA PRO A 4 -31.18 -5.84 17.64
C PRO A 4 -31.75 -4.62 18.38
N GLN A 5 -33.07 -4.51 18.49
CA GLN A 5 -33.73 -3.37 19.13
C GLN A 5 -34.04 -3.59 20.61
N CYS A 6 -34.50 -4.78 21.00
CA CYS A 6 -34.91 -5.08 22.39
C CYS A 6 -34.16 -6.25 23.03
N MET A 7 -33.21 -6.86 22.31
CA MET A 7 -32.43 -8.04 22.73
C MET A 7 -33.24 -9.30 23.06
N GLY A 8 -34.56 -9.29 22.82
CA GLY A 8 -35.45 -10.43 23.00
C GLY A 8 -35.15 -11.58 22.04
N ALA A 9 -35.52 -12.80 22.43
CA ALA A 9 -35.33 -13.99 21.61
C ALA A 9 -36.20 -13.96 20.35
N ILE A 10 -35.61 -14.35 19.23
CA ILE A 10 -36.27 -14.45 17.91
C ILE A 10 -35.87 -15.75 17.21
N GLY A 11 -36.84 -16.37 16.55
CA GLY A 11 -36.68 -17.56 15.72
C GLY A 11 -36.03 -17.23 14.35
N PRO A 12 -35.47 -18.24 13.67
CA PRO A 12 -34.80 -18.11 12.36
C PRO A 12 -35.69 -17.49 11.27
N ASP A 13 -36.99 -17.75 11.33
CA ASP A 13 -37.97 -17.34 10.30
C ASP A 13 -38.86 -16.16 10.74
N ASP A 14 -38.60 -15.58 11.93
CA ASP A 14 -39.40 -14.47 12.46
C ASP A 14 -39.20 -13.21 11.61
N ARG A 15 -40.27 -12.74 10.97
CA ARG A 15 -40.29 -11.46 10.23
C ARG A 15 -40.56 -10.25 11.13
N VAL A 16 -41.01 -10.49 12.36
CA VAL A 16 -41.35 -9.47 13.35
C VAL A 16 -40.87 -9.97 14.71
N CYS A 17 -40.25 -9.11 15.51
CA CYS A 17 -39.84 -9.47 16.86
C CYS A 17 -41.08 -9.65 17.75
N PRO A 18 -41.24 -10.80 18.45
CA PRO A 18 -42.40 -11.03 19.31
C PRO A 18 -42.39 -10.15 20.57
N SER A 19 -41.22 -9.64 20.99
CA SER A 19 -41.09 -8.84 22.20
C SER A 19 -41.34 -7.34 21.99
N CYS A 20 -40.92 -6.78 20.86
CA CYS A 20 -41.01 -5.34 20.59
C CYS A 20 -41.74 -4.97 19.30
N PHE A 21 -42.30 -5.97 18.60
CA PHE A 21 -43.03 -5.84 17.34
C PHE A 21 -42.27 -5.13 16.21
N ALA A 22 -40.95 -4.95 16.34
CA ALA A 22 -40.13 -4.39 15.28
C ALA A 22 -40.08 -5.35 14.06
N VAL A 23 -40.17 -4.79 12.86
CA VAL A 23 -40.02 -5.54 11.61
C VAL A 23 -38.56 -5.95 11.47
N LEU A 24 -38.32 -7.24 11.33
CA LEU A 24 -36.98 -7.81 11.18
C LEU A 24 -36.65 -7.92 9.70
N ILE A 25 -35.62 -7.19 9.27
CA ILE A 25 -35.14 -7.17 7.89
C ILE A 25 -33.75 -7.80 7.87
N PHE A 26 -33.61 -8.88 7.11
CA PHE A 26 -32.32 -9.49 6.82
C PHE A 26 -31.73 -8.86 5.55
N GLU A 27 -30.67 -8.09 5.70
CA GLU A 27 -29.92 -7.53 4.58
C GLU A 27 -28.63 -8.34 4.39
N ARG A 28 -28.36 -8.87 3.19
CA ARG A 28 -27.08 -9.59 2.93
C ARG A 28 -25.84 -8.70 3.04
N LYS A 29 -26.00 -7.38 2.95
CA LYS A 29 -24.94 -6.37 3.01
C LYS A 29 -25.54 -5.06 3.53
N PRO A 30 -24.79 -4.23 4.29
CA PRO A 30 -25.27 -2.90 4.67
C PRO A 30 -25.68 -2.09 3.43
N THR A 31 -26.81 -1.40 3.55
CA THR A 31 -27.37 -0.55 2.50
C THR A 31 -26.54 0.70 2.24
N ARG A 32 -25.77 1.16 3.24
CA ARG A 32 -24.81 2.27 3.11
C ARG A 32 -23.40 1.80 3.47
N PRO A 33 -22.37 2.14 2.67
CA PRO A 33 -20.98 1.75 2.95
C PRO A 33 -20.46 2.27 4.30
N GLU A 34 -20.91 3.47 4.69
CA GLU A 34 -20.55 4.16 5.94
C GLU A 34 -21.00 3.43 7.21
N GLU A 35 -21.99 2.53 7.09
CA GLU A 35 -22.48 1.70 8.20
C GLU A 35 -21.48 0.58 8.57
N GLU A 36 -20.46 0.32 7.74
CA GLU A 36 -19.41 -0.62 8.07
C GLU A 36 -18.34 0.01 8.98
N ALA A 37 -18.09 -0.63 10.13
CA ALA A 37 -16.98 -0.24 11.00
C ALA A 37 -15.64 -0.25 10.24
N GLY A 38 -14.85 0.79 10.45
CA GLY A 38 -13.58 1.01 9.75
C GLY A 38 -13.71 1.47 8.29
N TRP A 39 -14.92 1.70 7.77
CA TRP A 39 -15.11 2.13 6.38
C TRP A 39 -14.34 3.41 6.04
N PHE A 40 -14.39 4.43 6.90
CA PHE A 40 -13.69 5.69 6.68
C PHE A 40 -12.18 5.49 6.47
N LEU A 41 -11.54 4.68 7.34
CA LEU A 41 -10.11 4.36 7.24
C LEU A 41 -9.81 3.59 5.94
N ARG A 42 -10.60 2.56 5.61
CA ARG A 42 -10.43 1.81 4.35
C ARG A 42 -10.62 2.70 3.12
N HIS A 43 -11.57 3.64 3.17
CA HIS A 43 -11.85 4.57 2.09
C HIS A 43 -10.72 5.58 1.91
N LEU A 44 -10.23 6.16 3.01
CA LEU A 44 -9.07 7.04 3.03
C LEU A 44 -7.82 6.34 2.48
N ALA A 45 -7.55 5.11 2.93
CA ALA A 45 -6.46 4.27 2.41
C ALA A 45 -6.60 4.03 0.90
N SER A 46 -7.81 3.82 0.39
CA SER A 46 -8.07 3.69 -1.05
C SER A 46 -7.75 4.98 -1.82
N ILE A 47 -8.18 6.15 -1.33
CA ILE A 47 -7.90 7.43 -1.99
C ILE A 47 -6.39 7.68 -2.00
N MET A 48 -5.75 7.65 -0.82
CA MET A 48 -4.32 7.91 -0.67
C MET A 48 -3.48 6.93 -1.47
N GLY A 49 -3.78 5.63 -1.40
CA GLY A 49 -3.05 4.60 -2.12
C GLY A 49 -3.19 4.75 -3.64
N ARG A 50 -4.35 5.17 -4.14
CA ARG A 50 -4.55 5.42 -5.57
C ARG A 50 -3.83 6.67 -6.06
N VAL A 51 -3.88 7.75 -5.30
CA VAL A 51 -3.13 8.98 -5.61
C VAL A 51 -1.63 8.68 -5.58
N GLY A 52 -1.14 8.01 -4.54
CA GLY A 52 0.25 7.56 -4.42
C GLY A 52 0.70 6.70 -5.60
N CYS A 53 -0.11 5.72 -6.02
CA CYS A 53 0.20 4.90 -7.20
C CYS A 53 0.21 5.73 -8.49
N GLY A 54 -0.74 6.67 -8.67
CA GLY A 54 -0.77 7.57 -9.83
C GLY A 54 0.49 8.45 -9.91
N VAL A 55 0.92 8.98 -8.77
CA VAL A 55 2.17 9.74 -8.62
C VAL A 55 3.38 8.87 -8.98
N MET A 56 3.41 7.61 -8.55
CA MET A 56 4.47 6.68 -8.91
C MET A 56 4.49 6.31 -10.39
N ILE A 57 3.33 6.16 -11.04
CA ILE A 57 3.27 5.95 -12.49
C ILE A 57 3.86 7.15 -13.22
N ALA A 58 3.47 8.37 -12.84
CA ALA A 58 4.02 9.59 -13.42
C ALA A 58 5.54 9.69 -13.21
N GLN A 59 6.03 9.34 -12.02
CA GLN A 59 7.46 9.30 -11.73
C GLN A 59 8.21 8.33 -12.66
N ASN A 60 7.70 7.12 -12.86
CA ASN A 60 8.33 6.14 -13.76
C ASN A 60 8.35 6.65 -15.21
N LEU A 61 7.28 7.30 -15.67
CA LEU A 61 7.25 7.93 -16.99
C LEU A 61 8.27 9.07 -17.13
N LEU A 62 8.43 9.90 -16.10
CA LEU A 62 9.44 10.97 -16.09
C LEU A 62 10.86 10.40 -16.17
N VAL A 63 11.15 9.30 -15.48
CA VAL A 63 12.46 8.62 -15.58
C VAL A 63 12.69 8.09 -17.00
N LEU A 64 11.67 7.52 -17.65
CA LEU A 64 11.78 7.06 -19.04
C LEU A 64 12.05 8.22 -20.00
N ILE A 65 11.35 9.34 -19.85
CA ILE A 65 11.57 10.55 -20.66
C ILE A 65 12.99 11.10 -20.46
N ALA A 66 13.44 11.21 -19.20
CA ALA A 66 14.81 11.65 -18.89
C ALA A 66 15.86 10.71 -19.50
N SER A 67 15.62 9.40 -19.46
CA SER A 67 16.52 8.39 -20.02
C SER A 67 16.59 8.49 -21.54
N ALA A 68 15.46 8.72 -22.22
CA ALA A 68 15.42 8.95 -23.65
C ALA A 68 16.16 10.24 -24.05
N ALA A 69 16.02 11.31 -23.27
CA ALA A 69 16.73 12.57 -23.51
C ALA A 69 18.26 12.44 -23.38
N LEU A 70 18.75 11.49 -22.59
CA LEU A 70 20.19 11.20 -22.43
C LEU A 70 20.76 10.27 -23.51
N LEU A 71 19.94 9.73 -24.42
CA LEU A 71 20.38 8.77 -25.44
C LEU A 71 21.54 9.30 -26.32
N PRO A 72 21.53 10.56 -26.81
CA PRO A 72 22.65 11.08 -27.61
C PRO A 72 23.97 11.12 -26.83
N GLN A 73 23.92 11.49 -25.54
CA GLN A 73 25.11 11.49 -24.67
C GLN A 73 25.60 10.09 -24.37
N ALA A 74 24.68 9.12 -24.21
CA ALA A 74 25.05 7.71 -24.03
C ALA A 74 25.76 7.16 -25.27
N ILE A 75 25.32 7.51 -26.48
CA ILE A 75 25.99 7.13 -27.73
C ILE A 75 27.38 7.77 -27.80
N ALA A 76 27.50 9.06 -27.48
CA ALA A 76 28.79 9.77 -27.44
C ALA A 76 29.76 9.19 -26.40
N PHE A 77 29.23 8.73 -25.26
CA PHE A 77 30.01 8.05 -24.23
C PHE A 77 30.54 6.70 -24.73
N LEU A 78 29.68 5.90 -25.37
CA LEU A 78 30.05 4.58 -25.91
C LEU A 78 31.00 4.68 -27.10
N SER A 79 30.92 5.74 -27.92
CA SER A 79 31.85 5.99 -29.01
C SER A 79 33.19 6.59 -28.55
N GLY A 80 33.33 6.88 -27.26
CA GLY A 80 34.56 7.42 -26.67
C GLY A 80 34.82 8.90 -26.95
N THR A 81 33.86 9.61 -27.53
CA THR A 81 33.98 11.05 -27.83
C THR A 81 33.71 11.92 -26.60
N LEU A 82 32.99 11.38 -25.61
CA LEU A 82 32.71 12.02 -24.33
C LEU A 82 33.04 11.04 -23.19
N ARG A 83 33.71 11.49 -22.12
CA ARG A 83 34.00 10.64 -20.94
C ARG A 83 33.25 11.04 -19.68
N ASP A 84 32.60 12.20 -19.69
CA ASP A 84 31.79 12.72 -18.59
C ASP A 84 30.38 12.99 -19.10
N ALA A 85 29.36 12.57 -18.36
CA ALA A 85 27.97 12.85 -18.70
C ALA A 85 27.57 14.25 -18.23
N ASP A 86 27.01 15.07 -19.13
CA ASP A 86 26.45 16.36 -18.77
C ASP A 86 24.96 16.21 -18.41
N LEU A 87 24.69 16.24 -17.11
CA LEU A 87 23.33 16.13 -16.57
C LEU A 87 22.58 17.47 -16.56
N SER A 88 23.19 18.59 -16.96
CA SER A 88 22.61 19.94 -16.86
C SER A 88 21.23 20.03 -17.53
N GLY A 89 21.09 19.49 -18.74
CA GLY A 89 19.85 19.50 -19.53
C GLY A 89 18.71 18.67 -18.95
N VAL A 90 18.98 17.71 -18.07
CA VAL A 90 17.97 16.82 -17.44
C VAL A 90 17.88 17.01 -15.93
N ALA A 91 18.72 17.85 -15.33
CA ALA A 91 18.77 18.07 -13.88
C ALA A 91 17.41 18.45 -13.27
N PRO A 92 16.58 19.33 -13.88
CA PRO A 92 15.25 19.62 -13.35
C PRO A 92 14.35 18.39 -13.32
N ILE A 93 14.38 17.56 -14.37
CA ILE A 93 13.56 16.35 -14.48
C ILE A 93 14.01 15.32 -13.44
N ILE A 94 15.31 15.14 -13.24
CA ILE A 94 15.88 14.22 -12.25
C ILE A 94 15.47 14.64 -10.83
N LEU A 95 15.49 15.95 -10.54
CA LEU A 95 15.12 16.50 -9.24
C LEU A 95 13.62 16.32 -8.98
N VAL A 96 12.77 16.69 -9.94
CA VAL A 96 11.32 16.53 -9.86
C VAL A 96 10.93 15.06 -9.72
N ALA A 97 11.47 14.18 -10.57
CA ALA A 97 11.22 12.74 -10.47
C ALA A 97 11.69 12.16 -9.14
N GLY A 98 12.74 12.72 -8.52
CA GLY A 98 13.20 12.32 -7.20
C GLY A 98 12.30 12.73 -6.06
N ALA A 99 11.77 13.96 -6.09
CA ALA A 99 10.84 14.44 -5.08
C ALA A 99 9.49 13.68 -5.15
N ILE A 100 8.99 13.47 -6.37
CA ILE A 100 7.70 12.81 -6.62
C ILE A 100 7.73 11.33 -6.20
N ASP A 101 8.87 10.64 -6.34
CA ASP A 101 9.07 9.27 -5.84
C ASP A 101 8.83 9.17 -4.31
N LEU A 102 9.48 10.05 -3.54
CA LEU A 102 9.35 10.08 -2.08
C LEU A 102 7.91 10.40 -1.65
N ILE A 103 7.25 11.33 -2.35
CA ILE A 103 5.84 11.69 -2.09
C ILE A 103 4.91 10.52 -2.42
N GLY A 104 5.06 9.91 -3.60
CA GLY A 104 4.23 8.82 -4.08
C GLY A 104 4.31 7.60 -3.17
N LEU A 105 5.52 7.15 -2.86
CA LEU A 105 5.74 6.03 -1.93
C LEU A 105 5.37 6.39 -0.49
N GLY A 106 5.57 7.63 -0.05
CA GLY A 106 5.11 8.10 1.26
C GLY A 106 3.59 8.00 1.41
N MET A 107 2.83 8.41 0.40
CA MET A 107 1.37 8.23 0.38
C MET A 107 0.96 6.75 0.38
N ILE A 108 1.66 5.90 -0.36
CA ILE A 108 1.42 4.45 -0.36
C ILE A 108 1.70 3.86 1.03
N ALA A 109 2.79 4.26 1.68
CA ALA A 109 3.13 3.82 3.03
C ALA A 109 2.02 4.14 4.03
N VAL A 110 1.57 5.39 4.06
CA VAL A 110 0.49 5.82 4.96
C VAL A 110 -0.82 5.09 4.61
N ALA A 111 -1.14 4.94 3.32
CA ALA A 111 -2.32 4.20 2.88
C ALA A 111 -2.32 2.75 3.39
N LEU A 112 -1.17 2.08 3.40
CA LEU A 112 -1.03 0.71 3.90
C LEU A 112 -1.21 0.62 5.42
N ILE A 113 -0.67 1.59 6.18
CA ILE A 113 -0.86 1.68 7.63
C ILE A 113 -2.34 1.89 7.96
N VAL A 114 -2.97 2.87 7.31
CA VAL A 114 -4.39 3.18 7.50
C VAL A 114 -5.29 2.01 7.06
N LEU A 115 -4.90 1.29 6.00
CA LEU A 115 -5.61 0.08 5.56
C LEU A 115 -5.59 -0.99 6.65
N GLY A 116 -4.43 -1.27 7.24
CA GLY A 116 -4.31 -2.28 8.30
C GLY A 116 -5.11 -1.88 9.54
N ALA A 117 -5.03 -0.61 9.96
CA ALA A 117 -5.88 -0.08 11.03
C ALA A 117 -7.38 -0.22 10.71
N GLY A 118 -7.81 0.14 9.50
CA GLY A 118 -9.20 0.00 9.05
C GLY A 118 -9.67 -1.44 8.87
N ALA A 119 -8.75 -2.38 8.65
CA ALA A 119 -9.03 -3.81 8.54
C ALA A 119 -9.33 -4.44 9.91
N ILE A 120 -8.68 -4.00 10.99
CA ILE A 120 -8.96 -4.47 12.36
C ILE A 120 -10.42 -4.24 12.75
N PHE A 121 -10.98 -3.10 12.34
CA PHE A 121 -12.37 -2.76 12.64
C PHE A 121 -13.40 -3.50 11.77
N LEU A 122 -12.97 -4.29 10.78
CA LEU A 122 -13.88 -5.10 9.97
C LEU A 122 -14.26 -6.38 10.72
N ARG A 123 -15.26 -6.26 11.60
CA ARG A 123 -15.78 -7.32 12.48
C ARG A 123 -17.30 -7.29 12.47
N ARG A 124 -17.94 -8.45 12.40
CA ARG A 124 -19.40 -8.60 12.50
C ARG A 124 -19.77 -9.98 13.04
N ARG A 125 -20.76 -10.02 13.92
CA ARG A 125 -21.38 -11.26 14.40
C ARG A 125 -22.42 -11.76 13.40
N ASP A 126 -22.31 -13.02 13.01
CA ASP A 126 -23.28 -13.70 12.15
C ASP A 126 -24.57 -13.92 12.94
N PRO A 127 -25.73 -13.42 12.47
CA PRO A 127 -26.98 -13.56 13.20
C PRO A 127 -27.43 -15.03 13.32
N PHE A 128 -26.98 -15.93 12.44
CA PHE A 128 -27.44 -17.33 12.42
C PHE A 128 -26.55 -18.25 13.25
N THR A 129 -25.23 -18.11 13.14
CA THR A 129 -24.28 -18.97 13.85
C THR A 129 -23.80 -18.38 15.17
N GLU A 130 -24.12 -17.10 15.43
CA GLU A 130 -23.56 -16.27 16.49
C GLU A 130 -22.02 -16.13 16.46
N GLU A 131 -21.36 -16.76 15.48
CA GLU A 131 -19.93 -16.66 15.27
C GLU A 131 -19.55 -15.27 14.81
N GLU A 132 -18.36 -14.87 15.20
CA GLU A 132 -17.84 -13.59 14.79
C GLU A 132 -16.92 -13.70 13.58
N VAL A 133 -17.28 -12.96 12.54
CA VAL A 133 -16.50 -12.87 11.31
C VAL A 133 -15.69 -11.58 11.38
N MET A 134 -14.38 -11.74 11.50
CA MET A 134 -13.43 -10.62 11.55
C MET A 134 -12.17 -10.94 10.76
N ILE A 135 -11.42 -9.89 10.39
CA ILE A 135 -10.03 -10.05 10.00
C ILE A 135 -9.22 -10.30 11.28
N PRO A 136 -8.50 -11.43 11.41
CA PRO A 136 -7.65 -11.67 12.57
C PRO A 136 -6.63 -10.53 12.75
N PRO A 137 -6.31 -10.08 13.97
CA PRO A 137 -5.35 -8.99 14.20
C PRO A 137 -3.99 -9.28 13.56
N VAL A 138 -3.53 -10.53 13.62
CA VAL A 138 -2.31 -11.02 12.97
C VAL A 138 -2.36 -10.82 11.44
N THR A 139 -3.53 -10.99 10.83
CA THR A 139 -3.72 -10.74 9.39
C THR A 139 -3.76 -9.24 9.11
N ALA A 140 -4.46 -8.45 9.93
CA ALA A 140 -4.55 -7.00 9.77
C ALA A 140 -3.22 -6.26 10.08
N ALA A 141 -2.27 -6.91 10.75
CA ALA A 141 -0.93 -6.40 10.97
C ALA A 141 -0.08 -6.36 9.68
N PHE A 142 -0.36 -7.22 8.69
CA PHE A 142 0.44 -7.29 7.47
C PHE A 142 0.44 -6.00 6.64
N PRO A 143 -0.70 -5.32 6.38
CA PRO A 143 -0.67 -4.00 5.73
C PRO A 143 0.08 -2.95 6.54
N MET A 144 -0.02 -2.95 7.87
CA MET A 144 0.73 -2.00 8.71
C MET A 144 2.24 -2.24 8.61
N ALA A 145 2.66 -3.50 8.72
CA ALA A 145 4.06 -3.88 8.51
C ALA A 145 4.54 -3.53 7.10
N ALA A 146 3.70 -3.73 6.09
CA ALA A 146 4.01 -3.33 4.72
C ALA A 146 4.22 -1.81 4.61
N GLY A 147 3.32 -1.02 5.20
CA GLY A 147 3.43 0.43 5.22
C GLY A 147 4.67 0.94 5.94
N LEU A 148 5.02 0.35 7.09
CA LEU A 148 6.27 0.66 7.81
C LEU A 148 7.52 0.32 7.00
N ALA A 149 7.53 -0.82 6.30
CA ALA A 149 8.65 -1.20 5.44
C ALA A 149 8.80 -0.26 4.23
N VAL A 150 7.69 0.19 3.62
CA VAL A 150 7.73 1.22 2.57
C VAL A 150 8.18 2.57 3.13
N PHE A 151 7.74 2.93 4.33
CA PHE A 151 8.18 4.16 4.99
C PHE A 151 9.69 4.14 5.25
N LEU A 152 10.21 3.00 5.73
CA LEU A 152 11.66 2.80 5.88
C LEU A 152 12.40 2.92 4.54
N TYR A 153 11.85 2.35 3.45
CA TYR A 153 12.41 2.56 2.10
C TYR A 153 12.51 4.05 1.75
N VAL A 154 11.45 4.82 2.01
CA VAL A 154 11.40 6.26 1.71
C VAL A 154 12.47 7.01 2.52
N LEU A 155 12.60 6.74 3.81
CA LEU A 155 13.60 7.36 4.67
C LEU A 155 15.02 7.03 4.22
N LEU A 156 15.32 5.75 4.01
CA LEU A 156 16.65 5.31 3.54
C LEU A 156 16.97 5.94 2.18
N THR A 157 15.98 6.03 1.30
CA THR A 157 16.12 6.65 -0.02
C THR A 157 16.38 8.14 0.06
N ALA A 158 15.68 8.86 0.93
CA ALA A 158 15.95 10.28 1.17
C ALA A 158 17.38 10.48 1.70
N VAL A 159 17.86 9.63 2.61
CA VAL A 159 19.22 9.74 3.16
C VAL A 159 20.28 9.53 2.09
N TRP A 160 20.24 8.41 1.34
CA TRP A 160 21.30 8.14 0.38
C TRP A 160 21.23 9.03 -0.86
N ARG A 161 20.03 9.52 -1.24
CA ARG A 161 19.85 10.31 -2.46
C ARG A 161 20.00 11.82 -2.25
N LEU A 162 19.69 12.33 -1.06
CA LEU A 162 19.69 13.78 -0.76
C LEU A 162 20.71 14.13 0.32
N VAL A 163 20.62 13.50 1.49
CA VAL A 163 21.44 13.86 2.66
C VAL A 163 22.92 13.59 2.39
N TYR A 164 23.28 12.37 1.99
CA TYR A 164 24.68 12.03 1.74
C TYR A 164 25.31 12.84 0.60
N PRO A 165 24.71 12.95 -0.59
CA PRO A 165 25.30 13.73 -1.68
C PRO A 165 25.49 15.21 -1.33
N SER A 166 24.55 15.81 -0.59
CA SER A 166 24.66 17.22 -0.18
C SER A 166 25.85 17.50 0.73
N GLN A 167 26.33 16.51 1.51
CA GLN A 167 27.53 16.66 2.34
C GLN A 167 28.81 16.90 1.52
N VAL A 168 28.82 16.47 0.25
CA VAL A 168 29.91 16.68 -0.70
C VAL A 168 29.56 17.69 -1.79
N GLY A 169 28.46 18.43 -1.61
CA GLY A 169 28.01 19.47 -2.54
C GLY A 169 27.50 18.97 -3.89
N TRP A 170 27.24 17.67 -4.04
CA TRP A 170 26.83 17.05 -5.31
C TRP A 170 25.46 16.38 -5.19
N THR A 171 24.92 15.95 -6.33
CA THR A 171 23.73 15.10 -6.40
C THR A 171 24.12 13.62 -6.49
N ALA A 172 23.22 12.72 -6.06
CA ALA A 172 23.44 11.28 -6.21
C ALA A 172 23.72 10.86 -7.66
N ALA A 173 23.05 11.51 -8.62
CA ALA A 173 23.24 11.25 -10.05
C ALA A 173 24.64 11.65 -10.52
N GLN A 174 25.17 12.79 -10.06
CA GLN A 174 26.54 13.21 -10.37
C GLN A 174 27.58 12.27 -9.77
N ILE A 175 27.38 11.82 -8.53
CA ILE A 175 28.28 10.86 -7.87
C ILE A 175 28.29 9.52 -8.65
N LEU A 176 27.12 9.00 -9.02
CA LEU A 176 27.00 7.77 -9.81
C LEU A 176 27.57 7.92 -11.23
N ALA A 177 27.34 9.05 -11.89
CA ALA A 177 27.89 9.32 -13.22
C ALA A 177 29.42 9.43 -13.20
N ARG A 178 30.00 10.06 -12.16
CA ARG A 178 31.46 10.08 -11.97
C ARG A 178 32.02 8.69 -11.72
N PHE A 179 31.37 7.88 -10.91
CA PHE A 179 31.78 6.49 -10.73
C PHE A 179 31.73 5.73 -12.06
N ALA A 180 30.67 5.92 -12.84
CA ALA A 180 30.50 5.30 -14.15
C ALA A 180 31.60 5.69 -15.15
N GLY A 181 32.14 6.91 -15.07
CA GLY A 181 33.20 7.38 -15.98
C GLY A 181 34.63 7.14 -15.48
N ARG A 182 34.84 7.20 -14.16
CA ARG A 182 36.18 7.31 -13.55
C ARG A 182 36.46 6.29 -12.43
N GLY A 183 35.50 5.45 -12.08
CA GLY A 183 35.62 4.52 -10.96
C GLY A 183 35.86 5.22 -9.64
N PHE A 184 36.58 4.56 -8.72
CA PHE A 184 36.86 5.11 -7.39
C PHE A 184 37.78 6.35 -7.40
N THR A 185 38.67 6.47 -8.39
CA THR A 185 39.66 7.56 -8.43
C THR A 185 39.04 8.96 -8.55
N GLY A 186 37.82 9.07 -9.09
CA GLY A 186 37.12 10.35 -9.29
C GLY A 186 35.86 10.53 -8.43
N THR A 187 35.59 9.62 -7.51
CA THR A 187 34.31 9.49 -6.81
C THR A 187 34.47 9.65 -5.31
N PRO A 188 33.63 10.44 -4.63
CA PRO A 188 33.73 10.62 -3.19
C PRO A 188 33.47 9.29 -2.45
N PRO A 189 34.19 9.02 -1.33
CA PRO A 189 34.08 7.76 -0.59
C PRO A 189 32.68 7.51 0.00
N ILE A 190 31.86 8.56 0.10
CA ILE A 190 30.45 8.45 0.52
C ILE A 190 29.60 7.57 -0.41
N ILE A 191 30.06 7.28 -1.63
CA ILE A 191 29.34 6.39 -2.55
C ILE A 191 29.12 5.00 -1.94
N THR A 192 30.05 4.49 -1.14
CA THR A 192 29.95 3.17 -0.50
C THR A 192 28.81 3.14 0.51
N SER A 193 28.67 4.16 1.36
CA SER A 193 27.55 4.25 2.31
C SER A 193 26.22 4.48 1.59
N MET A 194 26.22 5.25 0.49
CA MET A 194 25.04 5.40 -0.36
C MET A 194 24.55 4.06 -0.93
N MET A 195 25.46 3.23 -1.45
CA MET A 195 25.12 1.92 -2.02
C MET A 195 24.57 0.96 -0.97
N SER A 196 25.15 0.93 0.23
CA SER A 196 24.65 0.12 1.35
C SER A 196 23.22 0.49 1.72
N LEU A 197 22.91 1.78 1.85
CA LEU A 197 21.55 2.24 2.13
C LEU A 197 20.58 1.92 0.98
N TRP A 198 21.04 1.97 -0.27
CA TRP A 198 20.21 1.63 -1.43
C TRP A 198 19.83 0.14 -1.48
N ILE A 199 20.77 -0.73 -1.07
CA ILE A 199 20.54 -2.16 -0.86
C ILE A 199 19.49 -2.38 0.23
N VAL A 200 19.69 -1.80 1.42
CA VAL A 200 18.78 -1.97 2.57
C VAL A 200 17.38 -1.44 2.24
N ALA A 201 17.31 -0.28 1.56
CA ALA A 201 16.04 0.23 1.07
C ALA A 201 15.35 -0.81 0.18
N SER A 202 16.05 -1.33 -0.84
CA SER A 202 15.48 -2.30 -1.78
C SER A 202 14.96 -3.57 -1.10
N ILE A 203 15.65 -4.07 -0.07
CA ILE A 203 15.19 -5.18 0.76
C ILE A 203 13.88 -4.82 1.48
N SER A 204 13.84 -3.63 2.09
CA SER A 204 12.64 -3.14 2.79
C SER A 204 11.41 -3.10 1.88
N LEU A 205 11.58 -2.68 0.62
CA LEU A 205 10.49 -2.67 -0.36
C LEU A 205 9.97 -4.09 -0.67
N VAL A 206 10.88 -5.07 -0.82
CA VAL A 206 10.50 -6.49 -1.03
C VAL A 206 9.75 -7.04 0.18
N VAL A 207 10.24 -6.75 1.40
CA VAL A 207 9.55 -7.13 2.64
C VAL A 207 8.14 -6.54 2.69
N GLY A 208 7.99 -5.26 2.34
CA GLY A 208 6.68 -4.61 2.28
C GLY A 208 5.74 -5.24 1.26
N ALA A 209 6.24 -5.54 0.06
CA ALA A 209 5.46 -6.21 -0.98
C ALA A 209 5.05 -7.65 -0.59
N ALA A 210 5.93 -8.39 0.08
CA ALA A 210 5.66 -9.74 0.57
C ALA A 210 4.62 -9.73 1.69
N ALA A 211 4.71 -8.78 2.63
CA ALA A 211 3.71 -8.60 3.69
C ALA A 211 2.33 -8.29 3.09
N LEU A 212 2.25 -7.36 2.13
CA LEU A 212 0.98 -7.03 1.45
C LEU A 212 0.40 -8.21 0.66
N ARG A 213 1.24 -9.02 0.02
CA ARG A 213 0.79 -10.26 -0.65
C ARG A 213 0.22 -11.25 0.35
N THR A 214 0.88 -11.41 1.50
CA THR A 214 0.45 -12.32 2.58
C THR A 214 -0.89 -11.90 3.17
N PHE A 215 -1.11 -10.60 3.37
CA PHE A 215 -2.42 -10.06 3.78
C PHE A 215 -3.54 -10.58 2.88
N TRP A 216 -3.39 -10.42 1.56
CA TRP A 216 -4.41 -10.84 0.59
C TRP A 216 -4.70 -12.35 0.67
N HIS A 217 -3.65 -13.18 0.73
CA HIS A 217 -3.83 -14.64 0.81
C HIS A 217 -4.45 -15.11 2.12
N ARG A 218 -4.39 -14.31 3.18
CA ARG A 218 -4.95 -14.63 4.50
C ARG A 218 -6.30 -13.96 4.77
N LEU A 219 -6.89 -13.25 3.80
CA LEU A 219 -8.22 -12.68 3.97
C LEU A 219 -9.28 -13.81 4.06
N PRO A 220 -10.15 -13.79 5.08
CA PRO A 220 -11.28 -14.71 5.17
C PRO A 220 -12.17 -14.71 3.91
N SER A 221 -12.68 -15.89 3.53
CA SER A 221 -13.54 -16.08 2.34
C SER A 221 -14.86 -15.30 2.40
N LYS A 222 -15.35 -14.96 3.61
CA LYS A 222 -16.55 -14.14 3.83
C LYS A 222 -16.33 -12.64 3.55
N ILE A 223 -15.08 -12.23 3.28
CA ILE A 223 -14.72 -10.84 2.94
C ILE A 223 -14.51 -10.77 1.44
N VAL A 224 -15.29 -9.92 0.78
CA VAL A 224 -15.26 -9.82 -0.68
C VAL A 224 -15.02 -8.38 -1.10
N SER A 225 -14.24 -8.24 -2.17
CA SER A 225 -14.16 -7.01 -2.94
C SER A 225 -15.04 -7.16 -4.18
N ALA A 226 -15.83 -6.14 -4.49
CA ALA A 226 -16.68 -6.11 -5.69
C ALA A 226 -15.88 -6.04 -7.01
N ARG A 227 -14.54 -5.99 -6.94
CA ARG A 227 -13.66 -5.97 -8.12
C ARG A 227 -12.70 -7.14 -8.10
N PRO A 228 -12.41 -7.77 -9.26
CA PRO A 228 -11.42 -8.83 -9.34
C PRO A 228 -10.07 -8.30 -8.89
N MET A 229 -9.58 -8.81 -7.76
CA MET A 229 -8.23 -8.54 -7.26
C MET A 229 -7.26 -9.48 -7.97
N LYS A 230 -6.87 -9.14 -9.20
CA LYS A 230 -5.80 -9.86 -9.91
C LYS A 230 -4.52 -9.92 -9.05
N PRO A 231 -3.64 -10.93 -9.24
CA PRO A 231 -2.33 -10.94 -8.59
C PRO A 231 -1.60 -9.62 -8.86
N SER A 232 -1.07 -9.00 -7.81
CA SER A 232 -0.28 -7.78 -7.93
C SER A 232 1.12 -8.19 -8.34
N SER A 233 1.57 -7.65 -9.46
CA SER A 233 2.95 -7.72 -9.93
C SER A 233 3.90 -6.85 -9.10
N TRP A 234 3.44 -6.24 -7.99
CA TRP A 234 4.26 -5.34 -7.18
C TRP A 234 5.38 -6.06 -6.43
N LEU A 235 5.16 -7.31 -6.00
CA LEU A 235 6.24 -8.13 -5.45
C LEU A 235 7.27 -8.50 -6.53
N ASP A 236 6.81 -8.90 -7.71
CA ASP A 236 7.71 -9.26 -8.82
C ASP A 236 8.55 -8.05 -9.24
N PHE A 237 7.92 -6.88 -9.34
CA PHE A 237 8.61 -5.60 -9.53
C PHE A 237 9.62 -5.33 -8.42
N ALA A 238 9.24 -5.44 -7.14
CA ALA A 238 10.15 -5.18 -6.03
C ALA A 238 11.37 -6.09 -6.05
N VAL A 239 11.18 -7.38 -6.39
CA VAL A 239 12.27 -8.37 -6.52
C VAL A 239 13.18 -8.02 -7.70
N VAL A 240 12.64 -7.76 -8.88
CA VAL A 240 13.45 -7.35 -10.05
C VAL A 240 14.20 -6.04 -9.75
N ASN A 241 13.52 -5.07 -9.15
CA ASN A 241 14.11 -3.80 -8.74
C ASN A 241 15.29 -4.02 -7.78
N MET A 242 15.14 -4.91 -6.78
CA MET A 242 16.19 -5.29 -5.83
C MET A 242 17.38 -5.97 -6.52
N LEU A 243 17.14 -6.97 -7.38
CA LEU A 243 18.20 -7.68 -8.09
C LEU A 243 19.05 -6.72 -8.93
N ILE A 244 18.40 -5.83 -9.68
CA ILE A 244 19.10 -4.80 -10.46
C ILE A 244 19.81 -3.80 -9.54
N THR A 245 19.18 -3.37 -8.43
CA THR A 245 19.84 -2.49 -7.44
C THR A 245 21.13 -3.13 -6.92
N PHE A 246 21.08 -4.40 -6.53
CA PHE A 246 22.22 -5.13 -5.99
C PHE A 246 23.33 -5.23 -7.04
N GLY A 247 22.96 -5.62 -8.26
CA GLY A 247 23.89 -5.68 -9.38
C GLY A 247 24.65 -4.36 -9.55
N ILE A 248 23.97 -3.21 -9.48
CA ILE A 248 24.62 -1.89 -9.58
C ILE A 248 25.46 -1.60 -8.34
N ALA A 249 24.90 -1.79 -7.15
CA ALA A 249 25.50 -1.39 -5.88
C ALA A 249 26.79 -2.15 -5.55
N LEU A 250 26.96 -3.39 -6.01
CA LEU A 250 28.15 -4.19 -5.76
C LEU A 250 29.44 -3.60 -6.36
N PHE A 251 29.35 -2.81 -7.45
CA PHE A 251 30.53 -2.19 -8.04
C PHE A 251 31.07 -1.03 -7.18
N PRO A 252 30.28 0.00 -6.79
CA PRO A 252 30.80 1.05 -5.92
C PRO A 252 31.01 0.63 -4.46
N LEU A 253 30.55 -0.57 -4.07
CA LEU A 253 30.96 -1.20 -2.81
C LEU A 253 32.35 -1.86 -2.88
N GLY A 254 32.93 -2.00 -4.08
CA GLY A 254 34.22 -2.65 -4.28
C GLY A 254 34.18 -4.18 -4.20
N VAL A 255 32.98 -4.79 -4.22
CA VAL A 255 32.83 -6.25 -4.25
C VAL A 255 33.17 -6.80 -5.62
N ILE A 256 32.87 -6.03 -6.68
CA ILE A 256 33.26 -6.34 -8.06
C ILE A 256 34.32 -5.32 -8.49
N GLY A 257 35.47 -5.81 -8.93
CA GLY A 257 36.58 -4.97 -9.42
C GLY A 257 36.15 -4.06 -10.57
N TYR A 258 36.48 -2.78 -10.47
CA TYR A 258 36.15 -1.74 -11.45
C TYR A 258 37.44 -1.04 -11.88
N ASP A 259 38.35 -1.82 -12.49
CA ASP A 259 39.75 -1.45 -12.57
C ASP A 259 40.12 -0.73 -13.89
N THR A 260 39.30 -0.85 -14.93
CA THR A 260 39.59 -0.29 -16.26
C THR A 260 38.39 0.35 -16.93
N THR A 261 38.56 1.60 -17.39
CA THR A 261 37.64 2.23 -18.33
C THR A 261 37.68 1.50 -19.68
N GLY A 262 36.53 1.23 -20.29
CA GLY A 262 36.33 0.38 -21.45
C GLY A 262 36.26 -1.13 -21.16
N GLY A 263 36.46 -1.55 -19.90
CA GLY A 263 36.51 -2.96 -19.54
C GLY A 263 35.12 -3.63 -19.40
N PRO A 264 35.08 -4.98 -19.33
CA PRO A 264 33.84 -5.74 -19.21
C PRO A 264 33.03 -5.39 -17.95
N ALA A 265 33.70 -5.05 -16.85
CA ALA A 265 33.05 -4.60 -15.61
C ALA A 265 32.28 -3.28 -15.78
N GLN A 266 32.83 -2.33 -16.53
CA GLN A 266 32.14 -1.07 -16.84
C GLN A 266 30.94 -1.31 -17.74
N ILE A 267 31.06 -2.16 -18.76
CA ILE A 267 29.94 -2.51 -19.65
C ILE A 267 28.82 -3.17 -18.84
N ALA A 268 29.15 -4.10 -17.94
CA ALA A 268 28.16 -4.75 -17.08
C ALA A 268 27.45 -3.75 -16.15
N PHE A 269 28.22 -2.88 -15.49
CA PHE A 269 27.68 -1.82 -14.63
C PHE A 269 26.74 -0.87 -15.40
N LEU A 270 27.16 -0.40 -16.58
CA LEU A 270 26.35 0.49 -17.42
C LEU A 270 25.10 -0.21 -17.96
N THR A 271 25.18 -1.49 -18.30
CA THR A 271 24.03 -2.29 -18.73
C THR A 271 22.99 -2.42 -17.61
N LEU A 272 23.45 -2.67 -16.38
CA LEU A 272 22.58 -2.74 -15.20
C LEU A 272 21.96 -1.37 -14.90
N LEU A 273 22.74 -0.29 -14.99
CA LEU A 273 22.24 1.08 -14.84
C LEU A 273 21.19 1.41 -15.91
N ALA A 274 21.45 1.08 -17.18
CA ALA A 274 20.50 1.27 -18.27
C ALA A 274 19.21 0.47 -18.04
N THR A 275 19.32 -0.78 -17.60
CA THR A 275 18.17 -1.62 -17.22
C THR A 275 17.36 -0.99 -16.09
N LYS A 276 18.03 -0.41 -15.10
CA LYS A 276 17.41 0.30 -13.97
C LYS A 276 16.68 1.57 -14.38
N LEU A 277 17.14 2.25 -15.43
CA LEU A 277 16.57 3.50 -15.92
C LEU A 277 15.50 3.29 -17.00
N THR A 278 15.45 2.11 -17.62
CA THR A 278 14.52 1.82 -18.73
C THR A 278 13.54 0.70 -18.39
N PHE A 279 14.02 -0.53 -18.28
CA PHE A 279 13.17 -1.70 -18.04
C PHE A 279 12.46 -1.67 -16.69
N VAL A 280 13.16 -1.32 -15.61
CA VAL A 280 12.58 -1.29 -14.25
C VAL A 280 11.45 -0.26 -14.15
N PRO A 281 11.54 0.97 -14.70
CA PRO A 281 10.43 1.91 -14.70
C PRO A 281 9.21 1.45 -15.50
N VAL A 282 9.40 0.74 -16.62
CA VAL A 282 8.29 0.14 -17.36
C VAL A 282 7.55 -0.87 -16.49
N LEU A 283 8.27 -1.79 -15.86
CA LEU A 283 7.68 -2.74 -14.90
C LEU A 283 7.02 -2.02 -13.73
N GLY A 284 7.65 -0.96 -13.22
CA GLY A 284 7.15 -0.12 -12.14
C GLY A 284 5.79 0.49 -12.49
N ALA A 285 5.66 1.10 -13.67
CA ALA A 285 4.39 1.69 -14.12
C ALA A 285 3.25 0.66 -14.14
N PHE A 286 3.50 -0.55 -14.68
CA PHE A 286 2.50 -1.64 -14.66
C PHE A 286 2.21 -2.16 -13.25
N ALA A 287 3.24 -2.28 -12.39
CA ALA A 287 3.08 -2.72 -11.01
C ALA A 287 2.26 -1.73 -10.18
N TYR A 288 2.53 -0.42 -10.28
CA TYR A 288 1.76 0.61 -9.61
C TYR A 288 0.36 0.76 -10.19
N TRP A 289 0.16 0.54 -11.49
CA TRP A 289 -1.18 0.45 -12.07
C TRP A 289 -2.00 -0.72 -11.49
N SER A 290 -1.37 -1.89 -11.38
CA SER A 290 -1.98 -3.06 -10.72
C SER A 290 -2.28 -2.78 -9.25
N LEU A 291 -1.34 -2.18 -8.51
CA LEU A 291 -1.51 -1.81 -7.11
C LEU A 291 -2.62 -0.76 -6.91
N MET A 292 -2.74 0.22 -7.80
CA MET A 292 -3.82 1.22 -7.81
C MET A 292 -5.19 0.57 -7.91
N SER A 293 -5.32 -0.48 -8.73
CA SER A 293 -6.57 -1.24 -8.83
C SER A 293 -6.91 -1.97 -7.53
N ARG A 294 -5.89 -2.49 -6.82
CA ARG A 294 -6.04 -3.13 -5.52
C ARG A 294 -6.42 -2.17 -4.42
N PHE A 295 -5.82 -0.98 -4.34
CA PHE A 295 -6.25 0.05 -3.40
C PHE A 295 -7.72 0.43 -3.61
N GLY A 296 -8.16 0.53 -4.86
CA GLY A 296 -9.59 0.71 -5.16
C GLY A 296 -10.49 -0.46 -4.75
N GLY A 297 -9.93 -1.67 -4.69
CA GLY A 297 -10.61 -2.86 -4.16
C GLY A 297 -10.61 -2.92 -2.63
N TYR A 298 -9.53 -2.48 -1.98
CA TYR A 298 -9.38 -2.43 -0.52
C TYR A 298 -10.36 -1.45 0.13
N GLY A 299 -10.56 -0.27 -0.49
CA GLY A 299 -11.59 0.68 -0.04
C GLY A 299 -13.02 0.21 -0.23
N LYS A 300 -13.22 -0.94 -0.88
CA LYS A 300 -14.53 -1.57 -1.11
C LYS A 300 -14.62 -2.97 -0.50
N LEU A 301 -13.68 -3.34 0.37
CA LEU A 301 -13.81 -4.56 1.17
C LEU A 301 -15.07 -4.46 2.01
N SER A 302 -15.92 -5.47 1.88
CA SER A 302 -17.16 -5.60 2.63
C SER A 302 -17.34 -7.01 3.15
N LEU A 303 -18.02 -7.14 4.28
CA LEU A 303 -18.44 -8.43 4.82
C LEU A 303 -19.72 -8.88 4.11
N LEU A 304 -19.74 -10.14 3.64
CA LEU A 304 -20.95 -10.78 3.10
C LEU A 304 -21.87 -11.38 4.18
N VAL A 305 -21.61 -11.06 5.45
CA VAL A 305 -22.39 -11.54 6.59
C VAL A 305 -23.68 -10.75 6.69
N PRO A 306 -24.86 -11.42 6.75
CA PRO A 306 -26.14 -10.74 6.79
C PRO A 306 -26.27 -9.84 8.03
N VAL A 307 -26.95 -8.70 7.85
CA VAL A 307 -27.39 -7.79 8.91
C VAL A 307 -28.82 -8.11 9.23
N LEU A 308 -29.09 -8.39 10.50
CA LEU A 308 -30.44 -8.28 11.00
C LEU A 308 -30.68 -6.84 11.43
N LYS A 309 -31.60 -6.13 10.75
CA LYS A 309 -32.09 -4.82 11.15
C LYS A 309 -33.47 -4.97 11.76
N ALA A 310 -33.74 -4.22 12.83
CA ALA A 310 -35.06 -4.10 13.41
C ALA A 310 -35.57 -2.69 13.12
N VAL A 311 -36.65 -2.58 12.35
CA VAL A 311 -37.31 -1.31 12.03
C VAL A 311 -38.54 -1.17 12.93
N PRO A 312 -38.60 -0.15 13.80
CA PRO A 312 -39.81 0.11 14.57
C PRO A 312 -40.99 0.35 13.62
N GLN A 313 -42.14 -0.28 13.89
CA GLN A 313 -43.33 -0.16 13.04
C GLN A 313 -43.84 1.29 12.90
N SER A 314 -43.45 2.18 13.81
CA SER A 314 -43.74 3.62 13.75
C SER A 314 -42.99 4.38 12.64
N ALA A 315 -42.12 3.73 11.84
CA ALA A 315 -41.42 4.32 10.70
C ALA A 315 -41.86 3.77 9.33
N ALA A 316 -42.91 2.93 9.25
CA ALA A 316 -43.56 2.63 7.97
C ALA A 316 -44.37 3.86 7.51
N PRO A 317 -44.37 4.26 6.22
CA PRO A 317 -45.22 5.34 5.77
C PRO A 317 -46.67 4.94 6.03
N ALA A 318 -47.30 5.68 6.93
CA ALA A 318 -48.67 5.44 7.36
C ALA A 318 -49.58 5.44 6.13
N ARG A 319 -50.22 4.30 5.86
CA ARG A 319 -51.57 4.35 5.31
C ARG A 319 -52.43 4.98 6.40
N SER A 320 -52.85 6.20 6.11
CA SER A 320 -53.73 7.06 6.90
C SER A 320 -54.98 6.34 7.42
N ALA A 321 -55.23 6.42 8.73
CA ALA A 321 -56.44 6.98 9.32
C ALA A 321 -56.40 6.89 10.87
N ASP A 322 -56.53 8.06 11.51
CA ASP A 322 -57.13 8.39 12.81
C ASP A 322 -56.67 7.73 14.12
N GLY A 323 -56.25 8.59 15.07
CA GLY A 323 -56.23 8.25 16.51
C GLY A 323 -55.20 8.96 17.40
N ALA A 324 -55.42 10.25 17.66
CA ALA A 324 -55.08 11.05 18.86
C ALA A 324 -54.14 10.55 20.00
N TYR A 325 -53.15 11.42 20.30
CA TYR A 325 -52.56 11.83 21.60
C TYR A 325 -51.64 10.90 22.43
N GLY A 326 -50.42 11.42 22.71
CA GLY A 326 -49.56 10.98 23.83
C GLY A 326 -48.09 11.38 23.69
N SER A 327 -47.70 12.51 24.29
CA SER A 327 -46.36 13.10 24.33
C SER A 327 -45.34 12.33 25.18
N GLY A 328 -44.06 12.33 24.81
CA GLY A 328 -42.95 12.05 25.72
C GLY A 328 -41.58 11.91 25.04
N SER A 329 -40.74 12.94 25.13
CA SER A 329 -39.29 12.92 24.83
C SER A 329 -38.55 11.88 25.71
N GLN A 330 -37.38 11.31 25.43
CA GLN A 330 -36.10 11.93 25.08
C GLN A 330 -35.08 10.80 24.78
N THR A 331 -34.26 11.01 23.75
CA THR A 331 -32.84 10.61 23.59
C THR A 331 -32.27 9.41 24.38
N GLY A 332 -31.95 8.33 23.66
CA GLY A 332 -30.92 7.35 24.04
C GLY A 332 -30.02 7.05 22.84
N ARG A 333 -28.92 7.79 22.70
CA ARG A 333 -27.82 7.42 21.78
C ARG A 333 -27.24 6.06 22.24
N PRO A 334 -26.94 5.10 21.36
CA PRO A 334 -26.02 4.03 21.75
C PRO A 334 -24.65 4.65 21.98
N ALA A 335 -24.25 4.68 23.26
CA ALA A 335 -22.95 5.13 23.68
C ALA A 335 -21.88 4.07 23.35
N ALA A 336 -20.73 4.59 22.92
CA ALA A 336 -19.39 4.09 23.15
C ALA A 336 -19.00 2.71 22.58
N TRP A 337 -18.19 2.79 21.52
CA TRP A 337 -16.94 2.02 21.37
C TRP A 337 -16.55 1.19 22.60
N ALA A 338 -16.60 -0.13 22.48
CA ALA A 338 -15.85 -1.01 23.36
C ALA A 338 -14.35 -0.89 23.01
N PRO A 339 -13.45 -0.79 24.00
CA PRO A 339 -12.01 -0.87 23.75
C PRO A 339 -11.66 -2.25 23.14
N PRO A 340 -10.55 -2.37 22.38
CA PRO A 340 -10.12 -3.66 21.84
C PRO A 340 -9.86 -4.65 23.00
N PRO A 341 -10.31 -5.90 22.89
CA PRO A 341 -10.02 -6.93 23.89
C PRO A 341 -8.53 -7.28 23.91
N SER A 342 -8.01 -7.63 25.10
CA SER A 342 -6.63 -8.08 25.29
C SER A 342 -6.48 -9.54 24.84
N ASP A 343 -5.23 -9.98 24.61
CA ASP A 343 -4.90 -11.34 24.14
C ASP A 343 -5.47 -12.47 25.03
N GLU A 344 -5.85 -12.16 26.28
CA GLU A 344 -6.45 -13.11 27.21
C GLU A 344 -7.90 -13.49 26.84
N ASP A 345 -8.65 -12.61 26.16
CA ASP A 345 -10.02 -12.86 25.70
C ASP A 345 -10.10 -13.83 24.49
N LEU A 346 -8.96 -14.20 23.91
CA LEU A 346 -8.85 -15.06 22.72
C LEU A 346 -8.43 -16.50 23.03
N THR A 347 -8.24 -16.85 24.31
CA THR A 347 -7.72 -18.16 24.72
C THR A 347 -8.71 -19.33 24.62
N GLY A 348 -9.93 -19.11 24.09
CA GLY A 348 -10.99 -20.12 24.06
C GLY A 348 -11.29 -20.81 22.71
N ILE A 349 -10.77 -20.33 21.58
CA ILE A 349 -11.25 -20.81 20.26
C ILE A 349 -10.33 -21.92 19.74
N GLY A 350 -10.62 -23.14 20.22
CA GLY A 350 -10.11 -24.37 19.67
C GLY A 350 -10.42 -24.52 18.19
N ARG A 351 -9.39 -24.94 17.44
CA ARG A 351 -9.44 -25.33 16.02
C ARG A 351 -10.67 -26.18 15.70
N VAL A 352 -11.43 -25.80 14.68
CA VAL A 352 -12.21 -26.76 13.90
C VAL A 352 -11.89 -26.54 12.42
N LYS A 353 -11.58 -27.66 11.75
CA LYS A 353 -10.96 -27.79 10.42
C LYS A 353 -11.81 -27.25 9.29
#